data_AF-A0A7R9RGR7-F1
#
_entry.id   AF-A0A7R9RGR7-F1
#
_cell.length_a   1.000
_cell.length_b   1.000
_cell.length_c   1.000
_cell.angle_alpha   90.00
_cell.angle_beta   90.00
_cell.angle_gamma   90.00
#
_symmetry.space_group_name_H-M   'P 1'
#
loop_
_entity.id
_entity.type
_entity.pdbx_description
1 polymer ?
#
loop_
_entity_poly.entity_id
_entity_poly.type
_entity_poly.pdbx_seq_one_letter_code
_entity_poly.pdbx_strand_id
1 'polypeptide(L)' 'QENFFPQKDVTNLILAAFTTAHARMKFYSVLDYLGSAVLYYEIDSVIYISDDKNDPPLGDYLGQFTDGLPHEKHII' A
#
# COMPACT_ATOMS: atom_id res chain seq x y z
N GLN A 1 24.35 -3.60 -25.56
CA GLN A 1 23.75 -4.90 -25.91
C GLN A 1 22.86 -5.26 -24.74
N GLU A 2 21.53 -5.29 -24.93
CA GLU A 2 20.63 -5.71 -23.85
C GLU A 2 20.75 -7.22 -23.64
N ASN A 3 21.01 -7.63 -22.40
CA ASN A 3 21.06 -9.04 -22.04
C ASN A 3 19.63 -9.56 -21.98
N PHE A 4 19.26 -10.47 -22.88
CA PHE A 4 18.02 -11.22 -22.78
C PHE A 4 18.16 -12.23 -21.64
N PHE A 5 17.40 -12.02 -20.56
CA PHE A 5 17.27 -12.98 -19.50
C PHE A 5 16.08 -13.89 -19.81
N PRO A 6 16.28 -15.21 -19.99
CA PRO A 6 15.17 -16.12 -20.26
C PRO A 6 14.18 -16.08 -19.09
N GLN A 7 12.89 -16.10 -19.42
CA GLN A 7 11.82 -16.19 -18.42
C GLN A 7 12.01 -17.46 -17.60
N LYS A 8 12.03 -17.33 -16.26
CA LYS A 8 12.08 -18.50 -15.37
C LYS A 8 10.80 -19.32 -15.54
N ASP A 9 10.92 -20.65 -15.53
CA ASP A 9 9.79 -21.58 -15.66
C ASP A 9 8.73 -21.45 -14.54
N VAL A 10 9.05 -20.72 -13.46
CA VAL A 10 8.17 -20.43 -12.32
C VAL A 10 7.46 -19.07 -12.40
N THR A 11 7.62 -18.31 -13.49
CA THR A 11 6.99 -17.00 -13.65
C THR A 11 5.55 -17.15 -14.14
N ASN A 12 4.58 -16.86 -13.27
CA ASN A 12 3.16 -16.83 -13.63
C ASN A 12 2.62 -15.38 -13.62
N LEU A 13 2.45 -14.81 -14.81
CA LEU A 13 1.97 -13.45 -15.00
C LEU A 13 0.54 -13.25 -14.46
N ILE A 14 -0.32 -14.26 -14.56
CA ILE A 14 -1.72 -14.17 -14.12
C ILE A 14 -1.78 -14.06 -12.60
N LEU A 15 -0.98 -14.87 -11.88
CA LEU A 15 -0.88 -14.78 -10.43
C LEU A 15 -0.32 -13.43 -9.97
N ALA A 16 0.67 -12.90 -10.69
CA ALA A 16 1.22 -11.58 -10.40
C ALA A 16 0.17 -10.48 -10.59
N ALA A 17 -0.54 -10.48 -11.73
CA ALA A 17 -1.59 -9.51 -12.02
C ALA A 17 -2.73 -9.56 -10.99
N PHE A 18 -3.19 -10.77 -10.65
CA PHE A 18 -4.23 -10.98 -9.65
C PHE A 18 -3.80 -10.47 -8.27
N THR A 19 -2.59 -10.80 -7.83
CA THR A 19 -2.06 -10.38 -6.53
C THR A 19 -1.98 -8.85 -6.44
N THR A 20 -1.45 -8.19 -7.48
CA THR A 20 -1.36 -6.72 -7.54
C THR A 20 -2.74 -6.05 -7.58
N ALA A 21 -3.68 -6.58 -8.36
CA ALA A 21 -5.04 -6.05 -8.42
C ALA A 21 -5.76 -6.19 -7.07
N HIS A 22 -5.60 -7.33 -6.40
CA HIS A 22 -6.19 -7.58 -5.09
C HIS A 22 -5.61 -6.67 -4.00
N ALA A 23 -4.29 -6.49 -3.96
CA ALA A 23 -3.65 -5.53 -3.05
C ALA A 23 -4.17 -4.11 -3.29
N ARG A 24 -4.28 -3.70 -4.56
CA ARG A 24 -4.79 -2.37 -4.95
C ARG A 24 -6.24 -2.16 -4.55
N MET A 25 -7.11 -3.15 -4.71
CA MET A 25 -8.51 -3.06 -4.24
C MET A 25 -8.60 -2.84 -2.73
N LYS A 26 -7.81 -3.58 -1.94
CA LYS A 26 -7.74 -3.37 -0.49
C LYS A 26 -7.24 -1.97 -0.16
N PHE A 27 -6.17 -1.54 -0.82
CA PHE A 27 -5.57 -0.23 -0.61
C PHE A 27 -6.53 0.92 -0.94
N TYR A 28 -7.30 0.79 -2.02
CA TYR A 28 -8.32 1.78 -2.41
C TYR A 28 -9.43 1.95 -1.38
N SER A 29 -9.78 0.92 -0.61
CA SER A 29 -10.75 1.09 0.49
C SER A 29 -10.28 2.09 1.56
N VAL A 30 -8.97 2.18 1.81
CA VAL A 30 -8.39 3.16 2.73
C VAL A 30 -8.26 4.54 2.09
N LEU A 31 -7.93 4.62 0.79
CA LEU A 31 -7.94 5.90 0.08
C LEU A 31 -9.34 6.52 0.02
N ASP A 32 -10.37 5.71 -0.22
CA ASP A 32 -11.77 6.16 -0.23
C ASP A 32 -12.22 6.62 1.16
N TYR A 33 -11.77 5.92 2.22
CA TYR A 33 -12.03 6.30 3.61
C TYR A 33 -11.36 7.65 3.99
N LEU A 34 -10.08 7.83 3.63
CA LEU A 34 -9.31 9.04 3.90
C LEU A 34 -9.78 10.24 3.04
N GLY A 35 -10.27 9.99 1.83
CA GLY A 35 -10.81 10.98 0.93
C GLY A 35 -9.84 12.14 0.68
N SER A 36 -10.26 13.37 1.00
CA SER A 36 -9.46 14.58 0.77
C SER A 36 -8.26 14.73 1.71
N ALA A 37 -8.11 13.87 2.73
CA ALA A 37 -6.96 13.90 3.62
C ALA A 37 -5.69 13.33 2.97
N VAL A 38 -5.80 12.58 1.88
CA VAL A 38 -4.65 11.95 1.20
C VAL A 38 -3.75 13.01 0.56
N LEU A 39 -2.46 12.97 0.90
CA LEU A 39 -1.41 13.82 0.33
C LEU A 39 -0.59 13.09 -0.73
N TYR A 40 -0.29 11.82 -0.49
CA TYR A 40 0.50 10.97 -1.37
C TYR A 40 0.21 9.49 -1.08
N TYR A 41 0.36 8.62 -2.07
CA TYR A 41 0.33 7.17 -1.86
C TYR A 41 1.21 6.43 -2.85
N GLU A 42 1.78 5.30 -2.43
CA GLU A 42 2.59 4.42 -3.27
C GLU A 42 2.44 2.96 -2.85
N ILE A 43 2.06 2.11 -3.81
CA ILE A 43 1.92 0.64 -3.72
C ILE A 43 1.00 0.18 -2.57
N ASP A 44 1.47 0.28 -1.34
CA ASP A 44 0.86 -0.16 -0.08
C ASP A 44 0.98 0.86 1.07
N SER A 45 1.49 2.07 0.80
CA SER A 45 1.70 3.14 1.78
C SER A 45 0.93 4.42 1.40
N VAL A 46 0.46 5.16 2.41
CA VAL A 46 -0.27 6.43 2.24
C VAL A 46 0.24 7.47 3.24
N ILE A 47 0.42 8.70 2.77
CA ILE A 47 0.66 9.88 3.60
C ILE A 47 -0.61 10.73 3.54
N TYR A 48 -1.11 11.13 4.69
CA TYR A 48 -2.37 11.85 4.84
C TYR A 48 -2.31 12.86 5.98
N ILE A 49 -3.24 13.80 5.98
CA ILE A 49 -3.46 14.73 7.09
C ILE A 49 -4.31 14.01 8.15
N SER A 50 -3.72 13.71 9.30
CA SER A 50 -4.44 13.16 10.44
C SER A 50 -5.21 14.25 11.21
N ASP A 51 -6.40 13.93 11.69
CA ASP A 51 -7.21 14.74 12.61
C ASP A 51 -7.62 13.98 13.89
N ASP A 52 -6.88 12.92 14.22
CA ASP A 52 -7.14 11.94 15.29
C ASP A 52 -8.47 11.17 15.18
N LYS A 53 -9.25 11.38 14.10
CA LYS A 53 -10.55 10.74 13.87
C LYS A 53 -10.60 9.97 12.56
N ASN A 54 -9.76 10.34 11.61
CA ASN A 54 -9.63 9.74 10.29
C ASN A 54 -8.48 8.73 10.19
N ASP A 55 -7.82 8.38 11.29
CA ASP A 55 -6.71 7.43 11.28
C ASP A 55 -7.20 6.01 10.94
N PRO A 56 -6.65 5.36 9.90
CA PRO A 56 -7.00 3.99 9.57
C PRO A 56 -6.65 3.03 10.72
N PRO A 57 -7.42 1.95 10.92
CA PRO A 57 -7.13 0.98 11.96
C PRO A 57 -5.78 0.28 11.70
N LEU A 58 -4.90 0.33 12.69
CA LEU A 58 -3.61 -0.34 12.66
C LEU A 58 -3.69 -1.76 13.25
N GLY A 59 -2.74 -2.62 12.88
CA GLY A 59 -2.58 -3.92 13.53
C GLY A 59 -1.36 -4.72 13.07
N ASP A 60 -1.10 -5.82 13.78
CA ASP A 60 0.14 -6.61 13.66
C ASP A 60 0.01 -7.83 12.72
N TYR A 61 -1.11 -7.98 12.01
CA TYR A 61 -1.37 -9.14 11.16
C TYR A 61 -1.29 -8.81 9.66
N LEU A 62 -1.07 -9.86 8.87
CA LEU A 62 -0.94 -9.75 7.41
C LEU A 62 -2.14 -9.04 6.78
N GLY A 63 -1.84 -7.96 6.04
CA GLY A 63 -2.84 -7.16 5.33
C GLY A 63 -3.50 -6.07 6.18
N GLN A 64 -3.06 -5.86 7.42
CA GLN A 64 -3.40 -4.68 8.21
C GLN A 64 -2.40 -3.56 7.95
N PHE A 65 -2.83 -2.32 8.13
CA PHE A 65 -1.94 -1.17 8.08
C PHE A 65 -1.09 -1.10 9.35
N THR A 66 0.14 -0.62 9.18
CA THR A 66 1.07 -0.31 10.27
C THR A 66 1.48 1.14 10.17
N ASP A 67 1.88 1.74 11.29
CA ASP A 67 2.53 3.05 11.23
C ASP A 67 3.93 2.91 10.65
N GLY A 68 4.21 3.66 9.58
CA GLY A 68 5.51 3.66 8.91
C GLY A 68 6.52 4.63 9.54
N LEU A 69 6.09 5.45 10.50
CA LEU A 69 6.93 6.42 11.19
C LEU A 69 7.33 5.91 12.59
N PRO A 70 8.44 6.43 13.16
CA PRO A 70 8.74 6.19 14.57
C PRO A 70 7.59 6.69 15.46
N HIS A 71 7.44 6.07 16.63
CA HIS A 71 6.37 6.38 17.57
C HIS A 71 6.23 7.89 17.83
N GLU A 72 4.98 8.38 17.74
CA GLU A 72 4.60 9.79 17.97
C GLU A 72 5.32 10.78 17.05
N LYS A 73 5.57 10.39 15.80
CA LYS A 73 6.13 11.28 14.77
C LYS A 73 5.13 11.52 13.64
N HIS A 74 5.12 12.76 13.18
CA HIS A 74 4.41 13.19 11.97
C HIS A 74 5.39 13.88 11.04
N ILE A 75 5.15 13.75 9.74
CA ILE A 75 5.85 14.55 8.72
C ILE A 75 5.29 15.98 8.80
N ILE A 76 6.16 16.97 8.96
CA ILE A 76 5.82 18.40 9.13
C ILE A 76 6.11 19.15 7.84
#